data_AF-A0A9E2U344-F1
#
_entry.id   AF-A0A9E2U344-F1
#
_cell.length_a   1.000
_cell.length_b   1.000
_cell.length_c   1.000
_cell.angle_alpha   90.00
_cell.angle_beta   90.00
_cell.angle_gamma   90.00
#
_symmetry.space_group_name_H-M   'P 1'
#
loop_
_entity.id
_entity.type
_entity.pdbx_description
1 polymer ?
#
loop_
_entity_poly.entity_id
_entity_poly.type
_entity_poly.pdbx_seq_one_letter_code
_entity_poly.pdbx_strand_id
1 'polypeptide(L)'
;MKISFNEIWNFIDLLNTGEKGWLFTLNAGKVSVPDLTVNQLWDLKNDEDYDTEILPSIFTFREILWQPDVFTEASSSLPSLRILSAHCSEIAEQLKQIQSETGPVYARLIEGIGKCSQKALIELEDGPSITSKVLGDFRVSAFPIVKFFIFHPQNRNDYYKDAVNRLNYAVKIMLTQFHGRYTELADPYWQVSFQKSEKEQSQQQKPAKND
;
A
#
# COMPACT_ATOMS: atom_id res chain seq x y z
N MET A 1 0.36 -12.91 13.64
CA MET A 1 1.46 -13.40 12.80
C MET A 1 1.76 -12.34 11.74
N LYS A 2 3.03 -12.14 11.37
CA LYS A 2 3.41 -11.23 10.28
C LYS A 2 3.78 -12.08 9.06
N ILE A 3 3.17 -11.80 7.91
CA ILE A 3 3.48 -12.41 6.61
C ILE A 3 4.03 -11.33 5.69
N SER A 4 5.04 -11.68 4.88
CA SER A 4 5.57 -10.75 3.89
C SER A 4 4.52 -10.42 2.81
N PHE A 5 4.70 -9.29 2.12
CA PHE A 5 3.69 -8.82 1.17
C PHE A 5 3.34 -9.85 0.08
N ASN A 6 4.35 -10.46 -0.53
CA ASN A 6 4.15 -11.35 -1.68
C ASN A 6 3.75 -12.78 -1.27
N GLU A 7 4.09 -13.20 -0.04
CA GLU A 7 3.76 -14.54 0.44
C GLU A 7 2.29 -14.67 0.84
N ILE A 8 1.57 -13.57 1.03
CA ILE A 8 0.15 -13.62 1.41
C ILE A 8 -0.68 -14.39 0.38
N TRP A 9 -0.36 -14.27 -0.91
CA TRP A 9 -1.12 -14.87 -1.98
C TRP A 9 -1.02 -16.39 -1.98
N ASN A 10 0.14 -16.92 -1.56
CA ASN A 10 0.35 -18.34 -1.35
C ASN A 10 -0.30 -18.78 -0.03
N PHE A 11 -0.24 -17.94 1.01
CA PHE A 11 -0.85 -18.23 2.30
C PHE A 11 -2.37 -18.41 2.19
N ILE A 12 -3.06 -17.55 1.44
CA ILE A 12 -4.51 -17.67 1.26
C ILE A 12 -4.93 -18.89 0.43
N ASP A 13 -4.06 -19.38 -0.47
CA ASP A 13 -4.29 -20.62 -1.22
C ASP A 13 -4.26 -21.86 -0.30
N LEU A 14 -3.57 -21.77 0.84
CA LEU A 14 -3.48 -22.84 1.83
C LEU A 14 -4.66 -22.84 2.81
N LEU A 15 -5.44 -21.76 2.87
CA LEU A 15 -6.62 -21.69 3.73
C LEU A 15 -7.78 -22.41 3.09
N ASN A 16 -8.44 -23.29 3.85
CA ASN A 16 -9.68 -23.92 3.40
C ASN A 16 -10.77 -22.83 3.28
N THR A 17 -11.50 -22.83 2.16
CA THR A 17 -12.58 -21.88 1.82
C THR A 17 -13.81 -21.89 2.75
N GLY A 18 -13.70 -22.47 3.95
CA GLY A 18 -14.73 -22.47 5.00
C GLY A 18 -14.23 -22.10 6.39
N GLU A 19 -12.93 -21.88 6.60
CA GLU A 19 -12.40 -21.47 7.91
C GLU A 19 -12.75 -20.01 8.21
N LYS A 20 -13.67 -19.82 9.17
CA LYS A 20 -14.04 -18.50 9.69
C LYS A 20 -13.12 -18.10 10.83
N GLY A 21 -12.88 -16.80 10.99
CA GLY A 21 -12.12 -16.24 12.12
C GLY A 21 -10.75 -15.68 11.73
N TRP A 22 -10.28 -15.91 10.50
CA TRP A 22 -9.09 -15.25 9.98
C TRP A 22 -9.38 -13.79 9.65
N LEU A 23 -8.55 -12.89 10.21
CA LEU A 23 -8.56 -11.46 9.94
C LEU A 23 -7.18 -11.01 9.49
N PHE A 24 -7.16 -10.12 8.52
CA PHE A 24 -5.97 -9.62 7.88
C PHE A 24 -5.92 -8.11 7.96
N THR A 25 -4.75 -7.58 8.29
CA THR A 25 -4.47 -6.15 8.23
C THR A 25 -3.31 -5.93 7.29
N LEU A 26 -3.57 -5.23 6.18
CA LEU A 26 -2.51 -4.74 5.30
C LEU A 26 -1.87 -3.51 5.95
N ASN A 27 -0.56 -3.54 6.16
CA ASN A 27 0.22 -2.42 6.64
C ASN A 27 1.17 -1.95 5.53
N ALA A 28 0.96 -0.73 5.04
CA ALA A 28 1.78 -0.08 4.03
C ALA A 28 2.31 1.25 4.60
N GLY A 29 3.48 1.18 5.24
CA GLY A 29 4.06 2.34 5.93
C GLY A 29 3.20 2.76 7.11
N LYS A 30 2.71 4.01 7.09
CA LYS A 30 1.81 4.55 8.12
C LYS A 30 0.33 4.27 7.85
N VAL A 31 0.01 3.64 6.72
CA VAL A 31 -1.36 3.31 6.35
C VAL A 31 -1.62 1.86 6.71
N SER A 32 -2.71 1.64 7.45
CA SER A 32 -3.21 0.30 7.75
C SER A 32 -4.63 0.16 7.25
N VAL A 33 -4.91 -0.95 6.56
CA VAL A 33 -6.26 -1.39 6.17
C VAL A 33 -6.59 -2.60 7.05
N PRO A 34 -7.34 -2.41 8.15
CA PRO A 34 -7.63 -3.47 9.11
C PRO A 34 -8.82 -4.33 8.69
N ASP A 35 -8.96 -5.45 9.41
CA ASP A 35 -10.17 -6.28 9.46
C ASP A 35 -10.63 -6.84 8.10
N LEU A 36 -9.68 -7.08 7.20
CA LEU A 36 -9.96 -7.75 5.93
C LEU A 36 -10.24 -9.23 6.17
N THR A 37 -11.27 -9.74 5.52
CA THR A 37 -11.68 -11.14 5.59
C THR A 37 -10.94 -12.00 4.56
N VAL A 38 -11.01 -13.32 4.72
CA VAL A 38 -10.47 -14.28 3.73
C VAL A 38 -11.06 -14.02 2.34
N ASN A 39 -12.37 -13.77 2.24
CA ASN A 39 -13.04 -13.50 0.98
C ASN A 39 -12.50 -12.22 0.33
N GLN A 40 -12.35 -11.14 1.10
CA GLN A 40 -11.78 -9.89 0.57
C GLN A 40 -10.34 -10.06 0.09
N LEU A 41 -9.53 -10.92 0.71
CA LEU A 41 -8.18 -11.22 0.19
C LEU A 41 -8.23 -12.05 -1.11
N TRP A 42 -9.17 -12.98 -1.22
CA TRP A 42 -9.41 -13.72 -2.46
C TRP A 42 -9.88 -12.80 -3.58
N ASP A 43 -10.77 -11.86 -3.27
CA ASP A 43 -11.23 -10.84 -4.20
C ASP A 43 -10.07 -9.94 -4.62
N LEU A 44 -9.25 -9.42 -3.68
CA LEU A 44 -8.05 -8.64 -4.01
C LEU A 44 -7.08 -9.41 -4.93
N LYS A 45 -6.92 -10.71 -4.71
CA LYS A 45 -6.03 -11.53 -5.54
C LYS A 45 -6.56 -11.73 -6.95
N ASN A 46 -7.88 -11.87 -7.11
CA ASN A 46 -8.54 -12.28 -8.35
C ASN A 46 -9.55 -11.24 -8.85
N ASP A 47 -9.31 -9.97 -8.54
CA ASP A 47 -10.23 -8.88 -8.83
C ASP A 47 -10.38 -8.67 -10.35
N GLU A 48 -11.44 -9.25 -10.93
CA GLU A 48 -11.73 -9.15 -12.36
C GLU A 48 -12.05 -7.71 -12.79
N ASP A 49 -12.53 -6.89 -11.85
CA ASP A 49 -12.87 -5.49 -12.04
C ASP A 49 -11.68 -4.55 -11.68
N TYR A 50 -10.48 -5.11 -11.45
CA TYR A 50 -9.29 -4.32 -11.15
C TYR A 50 -8.97 -3.37 -12.31
N ASP A 51 -9.02 -2.07 -12.02
CA ASP A 51 -8.59 -1.06 -12.98
C ASP A 51 -7.07 -1.08 -13.15
N THR A 52 -6.62 -1.72 -14.24
CA THR A 52 -5.21 -1.83 -14.59
C THR A 52 -4.54 -0.47 -14.87
N GLU A 53 -5.32 0.61 -15.06
CA GLU A 53 -4.80 1.96 -15.26
C GLU A 53 -4.44 2.67 -13.95
N ILE A 54 -4.79 2.13 -12.78
CA ILE A 54 -4.37 2.68 -11.47
C ILE A 54 -2.85 2.78 -11.38
N LEU A 55 -2.13 1.73 -11.78
CA LEU A 55 -0.67 1.69 -11.70
C LEU A 55 -0.04 2.74 -12.64
N PRO A 56 -0.34 2.78 -13.96
CA PRO A 56 0.08 3.87 -14.84
C PRO A 56 -0.27 5.27 -14.31
N SER A 57 -1.48 5.44 -13.76
CA SER A 57 -1.98 6.70 -13.20
C SER A 57 -1.11 7.20 -12.04
N ILE A 58 -0.77 6.34 -11.07
CA ILE A 58 0.21 6.68 -10.02
C ILE A 58 1.56 7.01 -10.64
N PHE A 59 1.97 6.28 -11.69
CA PHE A 59 3.26 6.46 -12.35
C PHE A 59 3.44 7.75 -13.14
N THR A 60 2.36 8.49 -13.42
CA THR A 60 2.43 9.83 -14.00
C THR A 60 3.16 10.81 -13.09
N PHE A 61 3.07 10.65 -11.77
CA PHE A 61 3.69 11.52 -10.76
C PHE A 61 5.13 11.11 -10.43
N ARG A 62 5.84 10.53 -11.40
CA ARG A 62 7.17 9.97 -11.19
C ARG A 62 8.20 10.94 -10.63
N GLU A 63 8.11 12.17 -11.08
CA GLU A 63 9.06 13.21 -10.74
C GLU A 63 9.03 13.48 -9.23
N ILE A 64 7.83 13.51 -8.63
CA ILE A 64 7.69 13.80 -7.20
C ILE A 64 7.84 12.53 -6.35
N LEU A 65 7.29 11.41 -6.80
CA LEU A 65 7.25 10.17 -6.01
C LEU A 65 8.58 9.42 -5.96
N TRP A 66 9.46 9.56 -6.96
CA TRP A 66 10.66 8.71 -7.00
C TRP A 66 11.86 9.23 -7.81
N GLN A 67 11.79 10.43 -8.40
CA GLN A 67 12.97 11.08 -8.99
C GLN A 67 13.47 12.18 -8.06
N PRO A 68 14.53 11.93 -7.28
CA PRO A 68 14.87 12.84 -6.20
C PRO A 68 15.57 14.14 -6.65
N ASP A 69 16.12 14.19 -7.87
CA ASP A 69 16.83 15.37 -8.39
C ASP A 69 15.96 16.40 -9.12
N VAL A 70 14.67 16.11 -9.32
CA VAL A 70 13.83 16.99 -10.16
C VAL A 70 13.49 18.29 -9.42
N PHE A 71 13.38 18.24 -8.10
CA PHE A 71 12.97 19.38 -7.30
C PHE A 71 14.02 19.72 -6.25
N THR A 72 14.86 20.71 -6.56
CA THR A 72 15.90 21.22 -5.67
C THR A 72 15.39 22.32 -4.73
N GLU A 73 14.29 22.98 -5.08
CA GLU A 73 13.69 24.09 -4.34
C GLU A 73 12.23 23.80 -3.98
N ALA A 74 11.78 24.25 -2.81
CA ALA A 74 10.38 24.06 -2.36
C ALA A 74 9.36 24.62 -3.37
N SER A 75 9.62 25.81 -3.92
CA SER A 75 8.78 26.46 -4.93
C SER A 75 8.46 25.55 -6.13
N SER A 76 9.43 24.72 -6.53
CA SER A 76 9.30 23.80 -7.67
C SER A 76 8.51 22.53 -7.36
N SER A 77 8.53 22.03 -6.11
CA SER A 77 7.84 20.79 -5.72
C SER A 77 6.39 21.00 -5.27
N LEU A 78 6.06 22.18 -4.73
CA LEU A 78 4.71 22.48 -4.22
C LEU A 78 3.60 22.23 -5.26
N PRO A 79 3.70 22.67 -6.53
CA PRO A 79 2.66 22.39 -7.53
C PRO A 79 2.44 20.88 -7.73
N SER A 80 3.50 20.10 -7.88
CA SER A 80 3.41 18.65 -8.10
C SER A 80 2.79 17.92 -6.92
N LEU A 81 3.14 18.31 -5.69
CA LEU A 81 2.52 17.76 -4.48
C LEU A 81 1.03 18.10 -4.36
N ARG A 82 0.62 19.31 -4.74
CA ARG A 82 -0.80 19.72 -4.77
C ARG A 82 -1.59 18.91 -5.78
N ILE A 83 -1.07 18.78 -7.01
CA ILE A 83 -1.72 18.01 -8.07
C ILE A 83 -1.83 16.55 -7.66
N LEU A 84 -0.75 15.94 -7.14
CA LEU A 84 -0.78 14.56 -6.66
C LEU A 84 -1.80 14.38 -5.53
N SER A 85 -1.85 15.30 -4.56
CA SER A 85 -2.84 15.22 -3.49
C SER A 85 -4.27 15.29 -4.01
N ALA A 86 -4.56 16.19 -4.96
CA ALA A 86 -5.89 16.33 -5.54
C ALA A 86 -6.28 15.08 -6.35
N HIS A 87 -5.35 14.59 -7.17
CA HIS A 87 -5.50 13.35 -7.94
C HIS A 87 -5.81 12.15 -7.05
N CYS A 88 -5.06 11.98 -5.95
CA CYS A 88 -5.33 10.90 -5.00
C CYS A 88 -6.74 11.01 -4.39
N SER A 89 -7.20 12.21 -4.06
CA SER A 89 -8.56 12.39 -3.52
C SER A 89 -9.62 12.00 -4.54
N GLU A 90 -9.49 12.44 -5.79
CA GLU A 90 -10.43 12.14 -6.87
C GLU A 90 -10.50 10.63 -7.17
N ILE A 91 -9.34 10.00 -7.37
CA ILE A 91 -9.27 8.55 -7.63
C ILE A 91 -9.81 7.76 -6.44
N ALA A 92 -9.50 8.15 -5.19
CA ALA A 92 -10.03 7.46 -4.03
C ALA A 92 -11.56 7.55 -3.93
N GLU A 93 -12.17 8.67 -4.32
CA GLU A 93 -13.63 8.78 -4.38
C GLU A 93 -14.24 7.87 -5.45
N GLN A 94 -13.62 7.79 -6.63
CA GLN A 94 -14.05 6.87 -7.68
C GLN A 94 -13.95 5.40 -7.21
N LEU A 95 -12.84 5.02 -6.59
CA LEU A 95 -12.62 3.67 -6.06
C LEU A 95 -13.62 3.26 -4.97
N LYS A 96 -14.10 4.22 -4.15
CA LYS A 96 -15.14 3.95 -3.15
C LYS A 96 -16.53 3.73 -3.75
N GLN A 97 -16.75 4.18 -4.99
CA GLN A 97 -18.02 4.00 -5.69
C GLN A 97 -18.10 2.67 -6.44
N ILE A 98 -16.97 1.96 -6.58
CA ILE A 98 -16.94 0.60 -7.11
C ILE A 98 -17.73 -0.31 -6.17
N GLN A 99 -18.59 -1.16 -6.74
CA GLN A 99 -19.45 -2.06 -5.96
C GLN A 99 -18.69 -3.22 -5.31
N SER A 100 -17.45 -3.47 -5.72
CA SER A 100 -16.59 -4.52 -5.16
C SER A 100 -16.10 -4.16 -3.75
N GLU A 101 -15.88 -5.19 -2.95
CA GLU A 101 -15.30 -5.06 -1.61
C GLU A 101 -13.82 -4.63 -1.64
N THR A 102 -13.16 -4.71 -2.80
CA THR A 102 -11.76 -4.32 -3.01
C THR A 102 -11.60 -2.82 -3.21
N GLY A 103 -12.60 -2.14 -3.79
CA GLY A 103 -12.60 -0.70 -4.04
C GLY A 103 -12.22 0.15 -2.81
N PRO A 104 -12.86 -0.07 -1.64
CA PRO A 104 -12.50 0.62 -0.39
C PRO A 104 -11.06 0.36 0.08
N VAL A 105 -10.49 -0.81 -0.20
CA VAL A 105 -9.09 -1.14 0.13
C VAL A 105 -8.15 -0.28 -0.71
N TYR A 106 -8.35 -0.26 -2.03
CA TYR A 106 -7.55 0.57 -2.93
C TYR A 106 -7.69 2.05 -2.60
N ALA A 107 -8.92 2.53 -2.36
CA ALA A 107 -9.18 3.91 -1.99
C ALA A 107 -8.40 4.33 -0.76
N ARG A 108 -8.39 3.50 0.30
CA ARG A 108 -7.67 3.79 1.55
C ARG A 108 -6.15 3.87 1.35
N LEU A 109 -5.61 3.07 0.44
CA LEU A 109 -4.19 3.13 0.06
C LEU A 109 -3.88 4.42 -0.71
N ILE A 110 -4.69 4.75 -1.73
CA ILE A 110 -4.52 5.99 -2.52
C ILE A 110 -4.65 7.24 -1.63
N GLU A 111 -5.63 7.28 -0.73
CA GLU A 111 -5.74 8.35 0.28
C GLU A 111 -4.47 8.47 1.13
N GLY A 112 -3.81 7.34 1.39
CA GLY A 112 -2.52 7.29 2.08
C GLY A 112 -1.44 8.11 1.37
N ILE A 113 -1.33 7.98 0.04
CA ILE A 113 -0.41 8.77 -0.78
C ILE A 113 -0.81 10.26 -0.73
N GLY A 114 -2.10 10.55 -0.84
CA GLY A 114 -2.64 11.91 -0.71
C GLY A 114 -2.28 12.56 0.64
N LYS A 115 -2.48 11.85 1.75
CA LYS A 115 -2.11 12.31 3.11
C LYS A 115 -0.61 12.54 3.26
N CYS A 116 0.23 11.67 2.69
CA CYS A 116 1.68 11.88 2.66
C CYS A 116 2.04 13.15 1.90
N SER A 117 1.37 13.40 0.76
CA SER A 117 1.58 14.59 -0.07
C SER A 117 1.18 15.87 0.67
N GLN A 118 0.02 15.86 1.35
CA GLN A 118 -0.46 16.99 2.16
C GLN A 118 0.48 17.32 3.32
N LYS A 119 1.01 16.30 4.01
CA LYS A 119 2.00 16.51 5.08
C LYS A 119 3.25 17.20 4.53
N ALA A 120 3.74 16.76 3.38
CA ALA A 120 4.89 17.37 2.72
C ALA A 120 4.63 18.82 2.28
N LEU A 121 3.41 19.12 1.78
CA LEU A 121 3.00 20.48 1.46
C LEU A 121 3.08 21.41 2.66
N ILE A 122 2.42 21.03 3.76
CA ILE A 122 2.39 21.82 4.99
C ILE A 122 3.81 22.08 5.48
N GLU A 123 4.68 21.06 5.52
CA GLU A 123 6.06 21.19 5.98
C GLU A 123 6.93 22.10 5.09
N LEU A 124 6.66 22.15 3.78
CA LEU A 124 7.36 23.03 2.84
C LEU A 124 6.82 24.47 2.86
N GLU A 125 5.55 24.66 3.21
CA GLU A 125 4.90 25.97 3.31
C GLU A 125 5.19 26.68 4.64
N ASP A 126 5.32 25.93 5.76
CA ASP A 126 5.39 26.47 7.12
C ASP A 126 6.77 27.01 7.57
N GLY A 127 7.82 27.01 6.74
CA GLY A 127 9.11 27.63 7.11
C GLY A 127 10.36 26.93 6.58
N PRO A 128 11.56 27.10 7.21
CA PRO A 128 12.87 26.75 6.63
C PRO A 128 13.15 25.25 6.71
N SER A 129 12.25 24.46 6.12
CA SER A 129 12.43 23.03 5.94
C SER A 129 13.39 22.77 4.78
N ILE A 130 14.31 21.84 4.98
CA ILE A 130 15.21 21.39 3.91
C ILE A 130 14.38 20.59 2.91
N THR A 131 14.15 21.13 1.72
CA THR A 131 13.27 20.52 0.70
C THR A 131 13.61 19.06 0.43
N SER A 132 14.90 18.74 0.28
CA SER A 132 15.36 17.37 0.04
C SER A 132 14.97 16.40 1.16
N LYS A 133 15.00 16.85 2.43
CA LYS A 133 14.58 16.05 3.58
C LYS A 133 13.08 15.79 3.56
N VAL A 134 12.27 16.83 3.38
CA VAL A 134 10.80 16.69 3.36
C VAL A 134 10.36 15.77 2.22
N LEU A 135 10.94 15.96 1.02
CA LEU A 135 10.66 15.09 -0.12
C LEU A 135 11.18 13.66 0.10
N GLY A 136 12.30 13.49 0.79
CA GLY A 136 12.79 12.16 1.21
C GLY A 136 11.78 11.45 2.12
N ASP A 137 11.32 12.11 3.19
CA ASP A 137 10.36 11.57 4.16
C ASP A 137 9.00 11.24 3.52
N PHE A 138 8.56 12.09 2.59
CA PHE A 138 7.39 11.85 1.74
C PHE A 138 7.53 10.55 0.96
N ARG A 139 8.63 10.37 0.22
CA ARG A 139 8.86 9.19 -0.61
C ARG A 139 8.96 7.92 0.22
N VAL A 140 9.67 7.96 1.35
CA VAL A 140 9.74 6.83 2.31
C VAL A 140 8.35 6.44 2.80
N SER A 141 7.49 7.42 3.07
CA SER A 141 6.13 7.17 3.57
C SER A 141 5.19 6.62 2.48
N ALA A 142 5.30 7.11 1.25
CA ALA A 142 4.46 6.68 0.12
C ALA A 142 4.92 5.35 -0.50
N PHE A 143 6.21 5.02 -0.42
CA PHE A 143 6.83 3.87 -1.08
C PHE A 143 6.13 2.53 -0.82
N PRO A 144 5.77 2.15 0.42
CA PRO A 144 5.13 0.85 0.67
C PRO A 144 3.75 0.74 0.01
N ILE A 145 3.05 1.88 -0.13
CA ILE A 145 1.75 1.97 -0.79
C ILE A 145 1.92 1.81 -2.29
N VAL A 146 2.87 2.51 -2.89
CA VAL A 146 3.20 2.36 -4.32
C VAL A 146 3.62 0.91 -4.60
N LYS A 147 4.42 0.31 -3.73
CA LYS A 147 4.85 -1.09 -3.85
C LYS A 147 3.65 -2.05 -3.85
N PHE A 148 2.60 -1.78 -3.06
CA PHE A 148 1.36 -2.56 -3.13
C PHE A 148 0.79 -2.58 -4.56
N PHE A 149 0.64 -1.41 -5.18
CA PHE A 149 0.09 -1.31 -6.52
C PHE A 149 1.01 -1.91 -7.58
N ILE A 150 2.34 -1.82 -7.43
CA ILE A 150 3.28 -2.44 -8.38
C ILE A 150 3.12 -3.97 -8.38
N PHE A 151 3.09 -4.61 -7.22
CA PHE A 151 3.02 -6.07 -7.13
C PHE A 151 1.58 -6.59 -6.99
N HIS A 152 0.59 -5.81 -7.39
CA HIS A 152 -0.79 -6.27 -7.47
C HIS A 152 -0.91 -7.42 -8.48
N PRO A 153 -1.53 -8.56 -8.14
CA PRO A 153 -1.56 -9.74 -8.99
C PRO A 153 -2.33 -9.54 -10.31
N GLN A 154 -3.26 -8.59 -10.35
CA GLN A 154 -4.08 -8.28 -11.52
C GLN A 154 -3.44 -7.24 -12.47
N ASN A 155 -2.21 -6.79 -12.22
CA ASN A 155 -1.54 -5.91 -13.15
C ASN A 155 -1.26 -6.59 -14.49
N ARG A 156 -1.45 -5.83 -15.58
CA ARG A 156 -0.92 -6.23 -16.88
C ARG A 156 0.61 -6.36 -16.80
N ASN A 157 1.13 -7.40 -17.45
CA ASN A 157 2.56 -7.74 -17.38
C ASN A 157 3.48 -6.64 -17.92
N ASP A 158 3.03 -5.90 -18.94
CA ASP A 158 3.78 -4.76 -19.49
C ASP A 158 3.85 -3.58 -18.49
N TYR A 159 2.74 -3.22 -17.87
CA TYR A 159 2.71 -2.19 -16.82
C TYR A 159 3.53 -2.59 -15.59
N TYR A 160 3.42 -3.84 -15.15
CA TYR A 160 4.24 -4.38 -14.07
C TYR A 160 5.74 -4.25 -14.37
N LYS A 161 6.18 -4.71 -15.54
CA LYS A 161 7.60 -4.67 -15.94
C LYS A 161 8.13 -3.24 -16.01
N ASP A 162 7.36 -2.32 -16.61
CA ASP A 162 7.76 -0.90 -16.66
C ASP A 162 7.87 -0.31 -15.26
N ALA A 163 6.87 -0.55 -14.40
CA ALA A 163 6.86 -0.08 -13.03
C ALA A 163 8.04 -0.61 -12.19
N VAL A 164 8.37 -1.90 -12.30
CA VAL A 164 9.53 -2.50 -11.63
C VAL A 164 10.84 -1.90 -12.13
N ASN A 165 11.00 -1.71 -13.45
CA ASN A 165 12.21 -1.10 -14.01
C ASN A 165 12.42 0.32 -13.50
N ARG A 166 11.34 1.12 -13.45
CA ARG A 166 11.35 2.48 -12.92
C ARG A 166 11.62 2.51 -11.41
N LEU A 167 11.03 1.58 -10.66
CA LEU A 167 11.29 1.43 -9.23
C LEU A 167 12.77 1.13 -8.97
N ASN A 168 13.35 0.18 -9.71
CA ASN A 168 14.77 -0.18 -9.58
C ASN A 168 15.68 1.02 -9.87
N TYR A 169 15.34 1.81 -10.89
CA TYR A 169 16.06 3.04 -11.22
C TYR A 169 15.97 4.05 -10.08
N ALA A 170 14.77 4.30 -9.56
CA ALA A 170 14.55 5.21 -8.44
C ALA A 170 15.30 4.80 -7.17
N VAL A 171 15.22 3.52 -6.80
CA VAL A 171 15.94 2.97 -5.65
C VAL A 171 17.45 3.15 -5.82
N LYS A 172 17.99 2.86 -7.02
CA LYS A 172 19.40 3.08 -7.31
C LYS A 172 19.80 4.54 -7.08
N ILE A 173 19.01 5.49 -7.59
CA ILE A 173 19.28 6.92 -7.40
C ILE A 173 19.24 7.29 -5.92
N MET A 174 18.16 6.92 -5.20
CA MET A 174 17.99 7.24 -3.78
C MET A 174 19.18 6.75 -2.94
N LEU A 175 19.65 5.52 -3.17
CA LEU A 175 20.81 4.96 -2.47
C LEU A 175 22.12 5.71 -2.79
N THR A 176 22.31 6.10 -4.05
CA THR A 176 23.55 6.76 -4.48
C THR A 176 23.66 8.22 -4.06
N GLN A 177 22.54 8.96 -4.02
CA GLN A 177 22.55 10.42 -3.84
C GLN A 177 22.19 10.88 -2.43
N PHE A 178 21.37 10.12 -1.71
CA PHE A 178 20.90 10.52 -0.38
C PHE A 178 21.61 9.78 0.74
N HIS A 179 22.61 8.93 0.41
CA HIS A 179 23.27 8.01 1.34
C HIS A 179 22.28 7.18 2.19
N GLY A 180 21.02 7.10 1.75
CA GLY A 180 19.96 6.37 2.44
C GLY A 180 20.27 4.89 2.43
N ARG A 181 19.95 4.20 3.53
CA ARG A 181 20.06 2.75 3.55
C ARG A 181 18.80 2.17 2.91
N TYR A 182 18.94 1.12 2.10
CA TYR A 182 17.79 0.38 1.54
C TYR A 182 16.77 -0.04 2.62
N THR A 183 17.23 -0.20 3.87
CA THR A 183 16.43 -0.48 5.06
C THR A 183 15.39 0.59 5.42
N GLU A 184 15.49 1.81 4.88
CA GLU A 184 14.53 2.89 5.12
C GLU A 184 13.27 2.74 4.26
N LEU A 185 13.36 2.02 3.14
CA LEU A 185 12.23 1.69 2.28
C LEU A 185 11.57 0.42 2.80
N ALA A 186 10.61 0.60 3.71
CA ALA A 186 9.88 -0.52 4.28
C ALA A 186 8.99 -1.20 3.24
N ASP A 187 8.96 -2.53 3.27
CA ASP A 187 7.99 -3.29 2.49
C ASP A 187 6.62 -3.27 3.18
N PRO A 188 5.52 -3.23 2.41
CA PRO A 188 4.22 -3.53 2.98
C PRO A 188 4.23 -4.95 3.55
N TYR A 189 3.33 -5.22 4.48
CA TYR A 189 3.22 -6.54 5.08
C TYR A 189 1.81 -6.81 5.58
N TRP A 190 1.52 -8.08 5.81
CA TRP A 190 0.24 -8.52 6.34
C TRP A 190 0.38 -8.92 7.79
N GLN A 191 -0.46 -8.34 8.63
CA GLN A 191 -0.67 -8.82 9.98
C GLN A 191 -1.89 -9.74 9.95
N VAL A 192 -1.70 -10.99 10.36
CA VAL A 192 -2.74 -12.02 10.38
C VAL A 192 -3.08 -12.38 11.80
N SER A 193 -4.36 -12.41 12.13
CA SER A 193 -4.90 -12.90 13.39
C SER A 193 -5.98 -13.94 13.14
N PHE A 194 -6.16 -14.84 14.10
CA PHE A 194 -7.22 -15.82 14.08
C PHE A 194 -8.04 -15.69 15.36
N GLN A 195 -9.33 -15.42 15.22
CA GLN A 195 -10.30 -15.43 16.31
C GLN A 195 -11.11 -16.73 16.23
N LYS A 196 -10.87 -17.65 17.18
CA LYS A 196 -11.74 -18.82 17.34
C LYS A 196 -13.15 -18.36 17.69
N SER A 197 -14.14 -18.92 17.00
CA SER A 197 -15.54 -18.71 17.36
C SER A 197 -15.84 -19.31 18.74
N GLU A 198 -16.69 -18.65 19.54
CA GLU A 198 -17.04 -19.09 20.91
C GLU A 198 -17.59 -20.54 20.96
N LYS A 199 -18.20 -21.03 19.88
CA LYS A 199 -18.73 -22.39 19.78
C LYS A 199 -17.66 -23.49 19.83
N GLU A 200 -16.44 -23.22 19.40
CA GLU A 200 -15.33 -24.19 19.45
C GLU A 200 -14.64 -24.22 20.82
N GLN A 201 -14.68 -23.11 21.57
CA GLN A 201 -14.18 -23.07 22.94
C GLN A 201 -15.05 -23.91 23.89
N SER A 202 -16.36 -24.00 23.65
CA SER A 202 -17.28 -24.80 24.48
C SER A 202 -17.18 -26.32 24.22
N GLN A 203 -16.69 -26.74 23.05
CA GLN A 203 -16.54 -28.16 22.72
C GLN A 203 -15.21 -28.76 23.20
N GLN A 204 -14.15 -27.96 23.37
CA GLN A 204 -12.87 -28.41 23.91
C GLN A 204 -12.83 -28.51 25.45
N GLN A 205 -13.87 -28.06 26.16
CA GLN A 205 -13.96 -28.08 27.63
C GLN A 205 -14.93 -29.13 28.21
N LYS A 206 -15.46 -30.09 27.43
CA LYS A 206 -16.17 -31.23 28.01
C LYS A 206 -15.19 -32.38 28.29
N PRO A 207 -14.89 -32.74 29.55
CA PRO A 207 -14.17 -33.96 29.84
C PRO A 207 -15.02 -35.16 29.41
N ALA A 208 -14.40 -36.10 28.70
CA ALA A 208 -14.97 -37.43 28.47
C ALA A 208 -15.28 -38.04 29.84
N LYS A 209 -16.58 -38.16 30.16
CA LYS A 209 -17.00 -39.08 31.21
C LYS A 209 -16.92 -40.48 30.59
N ASN A 210 -15.93 -41.24 31.08
CA ASN A 210 -15.87 -42.68 30.87
C ASN A 210 -17.08 -43.32 31.54
N ASP A 211 -17.82 -44.13 30.79
CA ASP A 211 -18.65 -45.21 31.32
C ASP A 211 -17.77 -46.45 31.59
#